data_AF-A0A7S2Q6X2-F1
#
_entry.id   AF-A0A7S2Q6X2-F1
#
_cell.length_a   1.000
_cell.length_b   1.000
_cell.length_c   1.000
_cell.angle_alpha   90.00
_cell.angle_beta   90.00
_cell.angle_gamma   90.00
#
_symmetry.space_group_name_H-M   'P 1'
#
loop_
_entity.id
_entity.type
_entity.pdbx_description
1 polymer ?
#
loop_
_entity_poly.entity_id
_entity_poly.type
_entity_poly.pdbx_seq_one_letter_code
_entity_poly.pdbx_strand_id
1 'polypeptide(L)'
;PPAGMPVDPAKLRRIADHHERISESVRTTSGLLGKLSPQRVEESSEIAEKWAQNVEQVQVNLMQQQELSKAMREIARVSHEAQSEVFRDRYRFLLDRLKAEVRGFFLMLRDCVDLPQDFQRQKTWKDCVYDMEVDLKSIGTMSAGEQGLASVDPIVALLNYRDKVCTLTLSGLLFQKAVLDWDLKNERDFADGPLVEMAEKVVNLYSKSESATAKLRMADLSELPREGEVGDFTLPSGSKGDAEGELLLSPLQSRLVAVLREMRSLDKGSRHMKFAEKVLVDMRNKSTTGKDCAVEDLRQELAKGIDKYDKLHKALKASRHSMGTGGMELAAEKLLQKVSEREQTIKEKITTIHKLEGDWQSLKYDLINQKREKNELQEKITRMSKENVPVLEKMKQLLGKSHEAVERLVSDTAVLSGAFRLQMMENKRVAAEHDNIAQEVLSVQTQLKEERHMRKAKEEAVQKKESLYLRTMAARRSIHE
;
A
#
# COMPACT_ATOMS: atom_id res chain seq x y z
N PRO A 1 -11.64 -11.72 -1.19
CA PRO A 1 -12.11 -13.13 -1.22
C PRO A 1 -13.04 -13.37 -2.42
N PRO A 2 -12.68 -14.19 -3.42
CA PRO A 2 -13.59 -14.42 -4.53
C PRO A 2 -14.73 -15.36 -4.09
N ALA A 3 -15.90 -15.10 -4.67
CA ALA A 3 -17.19 -15.69 -4.36
C ALA A 3 -17.17 -17.24 -4.31
N GLY A 4 -17.82 -17.79 -3.29
CA GLY A 4 -17.99 -19.23 -3.11
C GLY A 4 -18.60 -19.88 -4.35
N MET A 5 -17.89 -20.88 -4.89
CA MET A 5 -18.29 -21.60 -6.08
C MET A 5 -19.72 -22.17 -5.94
N PRO A 6 -20.54 -22.11 -7.00
CA PRO A 6 -21.81 -22.81 -7.02
C PRO A 6 -21.55 -24.31 -6.90
N VAL A 7 -22.36 -25.00 -6.08
CA VAL A 7 -22.29 -26.45 -5.93
C VAL A 7 -22.44 -27.08 -7.32
N ASP A 8 -21.43 -27.87 -7.70
CA ASP A 8 -21.34 -28.52 -9.01
C ASP A 8 -22.61 -29.33 -9.31
N PRO A 9 -23.39 -28.99 -10.36
CA PRO A 9 -24.63 -29.69 -10.70
C PRO A 9 -24.39 -31.17 -11.02
N ALA A 10 -23.17 -31.57 -11.38
CA ALA A 10 -22.82 -32.98 -11.56
C ALA A 10 -22.78 -33.76 -10.24
N LYS A 11 -22.41 -33.12 -9.11
CA LYS A 11 -22.48 -33.74 -7.79
C LYS A 11 -23.92 -33.90 -7.30
N LEU A 12 -24.78 -32.93 -7.58
CA LEU A 12 -26.21 -33.03 -7.26
C LEU A 12 -26.91 -34.14 -8.06
N ARG A 13 -26.58 -34.31 -9.35
CA ARG A 13 -27.07 -35.47 -10.13
C ARG A 13 -26.63 -36.80 -9.54
N ARG A 14 -25.37 -36.94 -9.14
CA ARG A 14 -24.89 -38.20 -8.53
C ARG A 14 -25.61 -38.55 -7.23
N ILE A 15 -25.98 -37.54 -6.44
CA ILE A 15 -26.77 -37.74 -5.22
C ILE A 15 -28.20 -38.18 -5.58
N ALA A 16 -28.82 -37.55 -6.59
CA ALA A 16 -30.14 -37.95 -7.08
C ALA A 16 -30.14 -39.39 -7.63
N ASP A 17 -29.16 -39.76 -8.46
CA ASP A 17 -29.01 -41.10 -9.02
C ASP A 17 -28.71 -42.17 -7.95
N HIS A 18 -28.12 -41.78 -6.82
CA HIS A 18 -27.89 -42.68 -5.69
C HIS A 18 -29.17 -42.86 -4.87
N HIS A 19 -29.93 -41.79 -4.63
CA HIS A 19 -31.24 -41.85 -3.99
C HIS A 19 -32.25 -42.68 -4.79
N GLU A 20 -32.25 -42.56 -6.11
CA GLU A 20 -33.12 -43.35 -6.99
C GLU A 20 -32.80 -44.84 -6.87
N ARG A 21 -31.51 -45.21 -6.89
CA ARG A 21 -31.06 -46.60 -6.69
C ARG A 21 -31.40 -47.15 -5.30
N ILE A 22 -31.27 -46.36 -4.25
CA ILE A 22 -31.68 -46.77 -2.90
C ILE A 22 -33.20 -46.98 -2.85
N SER A 23 -33.98 -46.07 -3.44
CA SER A 23 -35.45 -46.16 -3.47
C SER A 23 -35.93 -47.39 -4.24
N GLU A 24 -35.22 -47.76 -5.31
CA GLU A 24 -35.49 -48.96 -6.11
C GLU A 24 -35.12 -50.24 -5.34
N SER A 25 -34.02 -50.21 -4.58
CA SER A 25 -33.63 -51.29 -3.68
C SER A 25 -34.63 -51.49 -2.54
N VAL A 26 -35.16 -50.40 -1.95
CA VAL A 26 -36.20 -50.45 -0.90
C VAL A 26 -37.49 -51.06 -1.45
N ARG A 27 -37.91 -50.65 -2.67
CA ARG A 27 -39.08 -51.24 -3.35
C ARG A 27 -38.92 -52.74 -3.60
N THR A 28 -37.74 -53.20 -4.02
CA THR A 28 -37.48 -54.64 -4.23
C THR A 28 -37.47 -55.42 -2.92
N THR A 29 -36.89 -54.89 -1.84
CA THR A 29 -36.98 -55.53 -0.52
C THR A 29 -38.40 -55.56 0.05
N SER A 30 -39.21 -54.52 -0.20
CA SER A 30 -40.63 -54.49 0.19
C SER A 30 -41.44 -55.59 -0.53
N GLY A 31 -41.18 -55.81 -1.83
CA GLY A 31 -41.78 -56.91 -2.59
C GLY A 31 -41.38 -58.32 -2.10
N LEU A 32 -40.20 -58.47 -1.50
CA LEU A 32 -39.76 -59.72 -0.87
C LEU A 32 -40.39 -59.92 0.51
N LEU A 33 -40.61 -58.85 1.27
CA LEU A 33 -41.30 -58.86 2.57
C LEU A 33 -42.77 -59.24 2.47
N GLY A 34 -43.45 -58.91 1.34
CA GLY A 34 -44.84 -59.31 1.05
C GLY A 34 -45.12 -60.82 1.06
N LYS A 35 -44.08 -61.67 1.13
CA LYS A 35 -44.19 -63.14 1.26
C LYS A 35 -44.15 -63.66 2.70
N LEU A 36 -43.93 -62.79 3.69
CA LEU A 36 -44.01 -63.09 5.12
C LEU A 36 -45.31 -62.49 5.70
N SER A 37 -45.78 -63.01 6.84
CA SER A 37 -47.14 -62.81 7.37
C SER A 37 -47.72 -61.39 7.15
N PRO A 38 -48.96 -61.24 6.66
CA PRO A 38 -49.54 -59.96 6.22
C PRO A 38 -49.52 -58.85 7.30
N GLN A 39 -49.62 -59.20 8.58
CA GLN A 39 -49.52 -58.24 9.69
C GLN A 39 -48.16 -57.53 9.78
N ARG A 40 -47.05 -58.24 9.51
CA ARG A 40 -45.70 -57.64 9.54
C ARG A 40 -45.39 -56.81 8.31
N VAL A 41 -46.09 -57.08 7.20
CA VAL A 41 -45.96 -56.32 5.96
C VAL A 41 -46.64 -54.96 6.10
N GLU A 42 -47.80 -54.92 6.75
CA GLU A 42 -48.54 -53.68 7.03
C GLU A 42 -47.76 -52.77 7.99
N GLU A 43 -47.23 -53.31 9.10
CA GLU A 43 -46.34 -52.56 10.01
C GLU A 43 -45.06 -52.07 9.32
N SER A 44 -44.45 -52.89 8.46
CA SER A 44 -43.26 -52.48 7.70
C SER A 44 -43.58 -51.42 6.65
N SER A 45 -44.77 -51.46 6.05
CA SER A 45 -45.26 -50.48 5.09
C SER A 45 -45.51 -49.13 5.78
N GLU A 46 -46.16 -49.11 6.93
CA GLU A 46 -46.37 -47.88 7.72
C GLU A 46 -45.04 -47.24 8.16
N ILE A 47 -44.06 -48.06 8.56
CA ILE A 47 -42.71 -47.58 8.90
C ILE A 47 -42.02 -47.02 7.66
N ALA A 48 -42.13 -47.68 6.50
CA ALA A 48 -41.54 -47.22 5.25
C ALA A 48 -42.18 -45.91 4.76
N GLU A 49 -43.50 -45.76 4.87
CA GLU A 49 -44.22 -44.53 4.54
C GLU A 49 -43.82 -43.37 5.46
N LYS A 50 -43.77 -43.59 6.78
CA LYS A 50 -43.27 -42.58 7.74
C LYS A 50 -41.81 -42.21 7.47
N TRP A 51 -40.98 -43.18 7.10
CA TRP A 51 -39.60 -42.92 6.73
C TRP A 51 -39.51 -42.08 5.45
N ALA A 52 -40.29 -42.41 4.41
CA ALA A 52 -40.35 -41.63 3.18
C ALA A 52 -40.82 -40.18 3.43
N GLN A 53 -41.87 -39.99 4.23
CA GLN A 53 -42.35 -38.66 4.63
C GLN A 53 -41.28 -37.87 5.39
N ASN A 54 -40.56 -38.52 6.32
CA ASN A 54 -39.45 -37.87 7.04
C ASN A 54 -38.31 -37.49 6.10
N VAL A 55 -37.98 -38.32 5.10
CA VAL A 55 -36.95 -38.02 4.10
C VAL A 55 -37.39 -36.85 3.21
N GLU A 56 -38.64 -36.80 2.76
CA GLU A 56 -39.19 -35.67 2.01
C GLU A 56 -39.16 -34.38 2.84
N GLN A 57 -39.55 -34.44 4.11
CA GLN A 57 -39.49 -33.29 5.01
C GLN A 57 -38.06 -32.80 5.23
N VAL A 58 -37.09 -33.72 5.39
CA VAL A 58 -35.67 -33.36 5.50
C VAL A 58 -35.17 -32.72 4.20
N GLN A 59 -35.57 -33.23 3.03
CA GLN A 59 -35.22 -32.63 1.75
C GLN A 59 -35.77 -31.21 1.62
N VAL A 60 -37.04 -30.99 1.97
CA VAL A 60 -37.68 -29.66 1.96
C VAL A 60 -36.95 -28.72 2.92
N ASN A 61 -36.67 -29.16 4.15
CA ASN A 61 -35.95 -28.37 5.14
C ASN A 61 -34.53 -28.01 4.66
N LEU A 62 -33.83 -28.94 3.99
CA LEU A 62 -32.49 -28.70 3.45
C LEU A 62 -32.52 -27.68 2.30
N MET A 63 -33.53 -27.75 1.42
CA MET A 63 -33.74 -26.76 0.37
C MET A 63 -34.02 -25.38 0.96
N GLN A 64 -34.89 -25.28 1.96
CA GLN A 64 -35.17 -24.02 2.67
C GLN A 64 -33.92 -23.45 3.36
N GLN A 65 -33.10 -24.29 4.01
CA GLN A 65 -31.83 -23.85 4.58
C GLN A 65 -30.84 -23.37 3.52
N GLN A 66 -30.79 -24.02 2.35
CA GLN A 66 -29.95 -23.58 1.24
C GLN A 66 -30.40 -22.22 0.69
N GLU A 67 -31.71 -22.00 0.56
CA GLU A 67 -32.28 -20.71 0.15
C GLU A 67 -32.01 -19.61 1.17
N LEU A 68 -32.21 -19.89 2.46
CA LEU A 68 -31.90 -18.97 3.55
C LEU A 68 -30.40 -18.60 3.54
N SER A 69 -29.51 -19.57 3.35
CA SER A 69 -28.06 -19.33 3.24
C SER A 69 -27.69 -18.48 2.02
N LYS A 70 -28.38 -18.66 0.88
CA LYS A 70 -28.21 -17.78 -0.30
C LYS A 70 -28.68 -16.35 0.01
N ALA A 71 -29.85 -16.19 0.62
CA ALA A 71 -30.39 -14.89 1.00
C ALA A 71 -29.50 -14.16 2.01
N MET A 72 -29.00 -14.84 3.04
CA MET A 72 -28.10 -14.24 4.02
C MET A 72 -26.77 -13.77 3.39
N ARG A 73 -26.22 -14.53 2.44
CA ARG A 73 -25.02 -14.10 1.71
C ARG A 73 -25.27 -12.87 0.86
N GLU A 74 -26.43 -12.80 0.23
CA GLU A 74 -26.81 -11.64 -0.59
C GLU A 74 -27.07 -10.39 0.28
N ILE A 75 -27.75 -10.53 1.41
CA ILE A 75 -27.95 -9.44 2.38
C ILE A 75 -26.60 -8.93 2.91
N ALA A 76 -25.68 -9.84 3.24
CA ALA A 76 -24.33 -9.46 3.66
C ALA A 76 -23.55 -8.74 2.55
N ARG A 77 -23.69 -9.17 1.29
CA ARG A 77 -23.10 -8.52 0.13
C ARG A 77 -23.64 -7.10 -0.06
N VAL A 78 -24.97 -6.95 -0.08
CA VAL A 78 -25.65 -5.65 -0.24
C VAL A 78 -25.32 -4.70 0.92
N SER A 79 -25.26 -5.22 2.16
CA SER A 79 -24.89 -4.41 3.33
C SER A 79 -23.43 -3.93 3.26
N HIS A 80 -22.50 -4.77 2.80
CA HIS A 80 -21.11 -4.39 2.61
C HIS A 80 -20.95 -3.38 1.46
N GLU A 81 -21.69 -3.54 0.37
CA GLU A 81 -21.72 -2.59 -0.76
C GLU A 81 -22.23 -1.22 -0.31
N ALA A 82 -23.35 -1.17 0.43
CA ALA A 82 -23.90 0.08 0.95
C ALA A 82 -22.93 0.79 1.94
N GLN A 83 -22.25 0.05 2.81
CA GLN A 83 -21.26 0.64 3.72
C GLN A 83 -20.01 1.14 2.97
N SER A 84 -19.58 0.41 1.94
CA SER A 84 -18.46 0.79 1.07
C SER A 84 -18.75 2.06 0.28
N GLU A 85 -19.98 2.24 -0.22
CA GLU A 85 -20.40 3.47 -0.91
C GLU A 85 -20.37 4.69 0.03
N VAL A 86 -20.92 4.58 1.23
CA VAL A 86 -20.87 5.67 2.23
C VAL A 86 -19.44 6.04 2.60
N PHE A 87 -18.54 5.06 2.73
CA PHE A 87 -17.13 5.32 3.00
C PHE A 87 -16.46 6.02 1.82
N ARG A 88 -16.70 5.55 0.59
CA ARG A 88 -16.15 6.12 -0.65
C ARG A 88 -16.54 7.60 -0.80
N ASP A 89 -17.79 7.94 -0.52
CA ASP A 89 -18.28 9.31 -0.59
C ASP A 89 -17.62 10.21 0.46
N ARG A 90 -17.49 9.75 1.70
CA ARG A 90 -16.79 10.49 2.76
C ARG A 90 -15.31 10.70 2.44
N TYR A 91 -14.65 9.67 1.94
CA TYR A 91 -13.25 9.72 1.54
C TYR A 91 -13.05 10.70 0.38
N ARG A 92 -13.90 10.64 -0.64
CA ARG A 92 -13.88 11.58 -1.77
C ARG A 92 -14.12 13.02 -1.32
N PHE A 93 -15.11 13.24 -0.46
CA PHE A 93 -15.39 14.56 0.13
C PHE A 93 -14.16 15.11 0.87
N LEU A 94 -13.47 14.28 1.66
CA LEU A 94 -12.26 14.69 2.38
C LEU A 94 -11.13 15.08 1.41
N LEU A 95 -10.89 14.29 0.36
CA LEU A 95 -9.90 14.62 -0.65
C LEU A 95 -10.24 15.92 -1.38
N ASP A 96 -11.49 16.09 -1.81
CA ASP A 96 -11.94 17.29 -2.51
C ASP A 96 -11.82 18.53 -1.61
N ARG A 97 -12.15 18.39 -0.32
CA ARG A 97 -11.97 19.44 0.67
C ARG A 97 -10.50 19.82 0.85
N LEU A 98 -9.60 18.85 1.02
CA LEU A 98 -8.16 19.10 1.16
C LEU A 98 -7.57 19.74 -0.10
N LYS A 99 -7.97 19.27 -1.30
CA LYS A 99 -7.58 19.90 -2.56
C LYS A 99 -8.04 21.36 -2.63
N ALA A 100 -9.26 21.65 -2.19
CA ALA A 100 -9.76 23.03 -2.13
C ALA A 100 -8.95 23.90 -1.15
N GLU A 101 -8.51 23.34 -0.02
CA GLU A 101 -7.63 24.04 0.94
C GLU A 101 -6.26 24.33 0.34
N VAL A 102 -5.61 23.34 -0.32
CA VAL A 102 -4.34 23.55 -1.03
C VAL A 102 -4.48 24.68 -2.06
N ARG A 103 -5.53 24.65 -2.89
CA ARG A 103 -5.81 25.74 -3.85
C ARG A 103 -5.95 27.09 -3.16
N GLY A 104 -6.71 27.15 -2.07
CA GLY A 104 -6.91 28.37 -1.30
C GLY A 104 -5.59 28.95 -0.80
N PHE A 105 -4.75 28.14 -0.14
CA PHE A 105 -3.45 28.57 0.35
C PHE A 105 -2.48 28.94 -0.77
N PHE A 106 -2.50 28.21 -1.88
CA PHE A 106 -1.61 28.45 -3.02
C PHE A 106 -1.97 29.76 -3.74
N LEU A 107 -3.26 30.10 -3.85
CA LEU A 107 -3.68 31.37 -4.40
C LEU A 107 -3.30 32.55 -3.48
N MET A 108 -3.37 32.38 -2.16
CA MET A 108 -2.90 33.38 -1.19
C MET A 108 -1.38 33.57 -1.24
N LEU A 109 -0.63 32.51 -1.55
CA LEU A 109 0.83 32.54 -1.63
C LEU A 109 1.32 33.61 -2.62
N ARG A 110 0.62 33.79 -3.76
CA ARG A 110 0.92 34.81 -4.79
C ARG A 110 1.00 36.23 -4.22
N ASP A 111 0.19 36.51 -3.20
CA ASP A 111 0.10 37.85 -2.63
C ASP A 111 1.21 38.09 -1.58
N CYS A 112 1.88 37.02 -1.13
CA CYS A 112 2.93 37.05 -0.11
C CYS A 112 4.35 36.87 -0.68
N VAL A 113 4.47 36.23 -1.85
CA VAL A 113 5.73 35.75 -2.42
C VAL A 113 5.87 36.17 -3.87
N ASP A 114 7.10 36.48 -4.30
CA ASP A 114 7.46 36.72 -5.69
C ASP A 114 8.25 35.53 -6.25
N LEU A 115 7.94 35.18 -7.51
CA LEU A 115 8.65 34.13 -8.24
C LEU A 115 10.09 34.57 -8.55
N PRO A 116 11.04 33.63 -8.72
CA PRO A 116 12.39 33.98 -9.11
C PRO A 116 12.37 34.66 -10.48
N GLN A 117 13.08 35.77 -10.62
CA GLN A 117 13.33 36.39 -11.92
C GLN A 117 14.46 35.62 -12.62
N ASP A 118 14.17 34.40 -13.05
CA ASP A 118 15.11 33.65 -13.89
C ASP A 118 15.08 34.23 -15.31
N PHE A 119 16.22 34.74 -15.77
CA PHE A 119 16.36 35.36 -17.10
C PHE A 119 16.14 34.38 -18.26
N GLN A 120 16.23 33.06 -18.02
CA GLN A 120 16.12 32.04 -19.07
C GLN A 120 14.72 31.44 -19.26
N ARG A 121 13.86 31.44 -18.21
CA ARG A 121 12.47 30.99 -18.28
C ARG A 121 11.63 31.75 -17.25
N GLN A 122 10.92 32.78 -17.69
CA GLN A 122 9.95 33.47 -16.83
C GLN A 122 8.75 32.56 -16.58
N LYS A 123 8.82 31.70 -15.56
CA LYS A 123 7.61 31.06 -15.01
C LYS A 123 6.73 32.15 -14.42
N THR A 124 5.48 32.18 -14.85
CA THR A 124 4.46 33.07 -14.30
C THR A 124 3.68 32.36 -13.21
N TRP A 125 2.97 33.12 -12.38
CA TRP A 125 2.03 32.55 -11.40
C TRP A 125 0.93 31.71 -12.06
N LYS A 126 0.59 31.98 -13.33
CA LYS A 126 -0.36 31.15 -14.08
C LYS A 126 0.22 29.76 -14.35
N ASP A 127 1.50 29.69 -14.69
CA ASP A 127 2.21 28.41 -14.90
C ASP A 127 2.30 27.63 -13.58
N CYS A 128 2.61 28.31 -12.48
CA CYS A 128 2.66 27.68 -11.15
C CYS A 128 1.29 27.16 -10.68
N VAL A 129 0.21 27.91 -10.95
CA VAL A 129 -1.16 27.46 -10.66
C VAL A 129 -1.53 26.27 -11.55
N TYR A 130 -1.13 26.28 -12.82
CA TYR A 130 -1.33 25.13 -13.71
C TYR A 130 -0.59 23.89 -13.21
N ASP A 131 0.70 24.02 -12.85
CA ASP A 131 1.52 22.93 -12.29
C ASP A 131 0.85 22.36 -11.02
N MET A 132 0.38 23.23 -10.12
CA MET A 132 -0.35 22.82 -8.92
C MET A 132 -1.66 22.08 -9.24
N GLU A 133 -2.44 22.52 -10.23
CA GLU A 133 -3.67 21.81 -10.65
C GLU A 133 -3.37 20.45 -11.29
N VAL A 134 -2.23 20.32 -11.99
CA VAL A 134 -1.76 19.04 -12.52
C VAL A 134 -1.44 18.10 -11.36
N ASP A 135 -0.67 18.57 -10.37
CA ASP A 135 -0.34 17.83 -9.15
C ASP A 135 -1.61 17.38 -8.37
N LEU A 136 -2.59 18.28 -8.19
CA LEU A 136 -3.86 17.91 -7.52
C LEU A 136 -4.68 16.87 -8.30
N LYS A 137 -4.53 16.81 -9.64
CA LYS A 137 -5.18 15.81 -10.48
C LYS A 137 -4.49 14.45 -10.39
N SER A 138 -3.16 14.38 -10.34
CA SER A 138 -2.42 13.12 -10.18
C SER A 138 -2.72 12.43 -8.85
N ILE A 139 -2.90 13.17 -7.76
CA ILE A 139 -3.32 12.57 -6.47
C ILE A 139 -4.69 11.86 -6.61
N GLY A 140 -5.58 12.36 -7.47
CA GLY A 140 -6.89 11.77 -7.70
C GLY A 140 -6.85 10.46 -8.50
N THR A 141 -5.91 10.31 -9.43
CA THR A 141 -5.83 9.12 -10.28
C THR A 141 -5.27 7.90 -9.53
N MET A 142 -4.44 8.11 -8.51
CA MET A 142 -3.94 7.03 -7.64
C MET A 142 -5.05 6.38 -6.79
N SER A 143 -6.17 7.08 -6.58
CA SER A 143 -7.26 6.62 -5.71
C SER A 143 -8.45 5.97 -6.44
N ALA A 144 -8.39 5.83 -7.77
CA ALA A 144 -9.52 5.42 -8.60
C ALA A 144 -9.84 3.91 -8.57
N GLY A 145 -9.04 3.07 -7.90
CA GLY A 145 -9.30 1.64 -7.72
C GLY A 145 -9.82 1.29 -6.33
N GLU A 146 -10.48 0.12 -6.18
CA GLU A 146 -10.93 -0.38 -4.86
C GLU A 146 -9.78 -0.54 -3.85
N GLN A 147 -8.55 -0.79 -4.32
CA GLN A 147 -7.33 -0.79 -3.49
C GLN A 147 -6.87 0.62 -3.10
N GLY A 148 -7.20 1.65 -3.88
CA GLY A 148 -6.83 3.04 -3.60
C GLY A 148 -7.63 3.66 -2.45
N LEU A 149 -8.87 3.19 -2.22
CA LEU A 149 -9.69 3.61 -1.08
C LEU A 149 -9.18 3.08 0.27
N ALA A 150 -8.34 2.04 0.25
CA ALA A 150 -7.69 1.50 1.44
C ALA A 150 -6.37 2.19 1.77
N SER A 151 -5.82 3.02 0.86
CA SER A 151 -4.57 3.75 1.07
C SER A 151 -4.84 5.12 1.68
N VAL A 152 -4.06 5.47 2.71
CA VAL A 152 -4.05 6.79 3.35
C VAL A 152 -3.07 7.74 2.66
N ASP A 153 -2.25 7.23 1.73
CA ASP A 153 -1.18 7.97 1.08
C ASP A 153 -1.66 9.24 0.35
N PRO A 154 -2.80 9.23 -0.38
CA PRO A 154 -3.31 10.44 -1.03
C PRO A 154 -3.68 11.55 -0.03
N ILE A 155 -4.21 11.17 1.14
CA ILE A 155 -4.54 12.12 2.21
C ILE A 155 -3.25 12.68 2.80
N VAL A 156 -2.27 11.83 3.11
CA VAL A 156 -0.96 12.24 3.63
C VAL A 156 -0.25 13.19 2.67
N ALA A 157 -0.24 12.86 1.38
CA ALA A 157 0.35 13.71 0.35
C ALA A 157 -0.33 15.10 0.30
N LEU A 158 -1.66 15.16 0.37
CA LEU A 158 -2.39 16.43 0.39
C LEU A 158 -2.14 17.23 1.68
N LEU A 159 -2.07 16.58 2.84
CA LEU A 159 -1.78 17.24 4.12
C LEU A 159 -0.37 17.84 4.11
N ASN A 160 0.62 17.08 3.66
CA ASN A 160 1.99 17.58 3.52
C ASN A 160 2.06 18.74 2.52
N TYR A 161 1.38 18.63 1.37
CA TYR A 161 1.35 19.69 0.38
C TYR A 161 0.70 20.96 0.96
N ARG A 162 -0.46 20.82 1.62
CA ARG A 162 -1.14 21.92 2.33
C ARG A 162 -0.20 22.59 3.33
N ASP A 163 0.46 21.81 4.17
CA ASP A 163 1.28 22.35 5.26
C ASP A 163 2.51 23.08 4.73
N LYS A 164 3.12 22.60 3.65
CA LYS A 164 4.23 23.29 2.99
C LYS A 164 3.81 24.61 2.36
N VAL A 165 2.71 24.62 1.62
CA VAL A 165 2.17 25.85 1.03
C VAL A 165 1.79 26.83 2.14
N CYS A 166 1.15 26.37 3.20
CA CYS A 166 0.78 27.21 4.33
C CYS A 166 2.01 27.78 5.06
N THR A 167 3.01 26.95 5.34
CA THR A 167 4.28 27.35 5.96
C THR A 167 4.98 28.43 5.15
N LEU A 168 4.97 28.28 3.81
CA LEU A 168 5.57 29.24 2.90
C LEU A 168 4.78 30.57 2.87
N THR A 169 3.45 30.50 2.83
CA THR A 169 2.58 31.68 2.92
C THR A 169 2.82 32.44 4.23
N LEU A 170 2.88 31.74 5.37
CA LEU A 170 3.18 32.33 6.67
C LEU A 170 4.58 32.96 6.70
N SER A 171 5.56 32.33 6.05
CA SER A 171 6.91 32.91 5.92
C SER A 171 6.89 34.21 5.10
N GLY A 172 6.11 34.27 4.02
CA GLY A 172 5.90 35.49 3.26
C GLY A 172 5.24 36.61 4.07
N LEU A 173 4.26 36.29 4.92
CA LEU A 173 3.64 37.24 5.84
C LEU A 173 4.63 37.76 6.90
N LEU A 174 5.44 36.88 7.50
CA LEU A 174 6.50 37.29 8.45
C LEU A 174 7.54 38.17 7.77
N PHE A 175 7.89 37.89 6.52
CA PHE A 175 8.78 38.72 5.72
C PHE A 175 8.19 40.11 5.46
N GLN A 176 6.93 40.21 5.03
CA GLN A 176 6.21 41.48 4.89
C GLN A 176 6.24 42.31 6.18
N LYS A 177 6.02 41.65 7.32
CA LYS A 177 6.13 42.28 8.64
C LYS A 177 7.56 42.75 8.93
N ALA A 178 8.58 41.96 8.59
CA ALA A 178 9.97 42.35 8.75
C ALA A 178 10.36 43.56 7.89
N VAL A 179 9.87 43.64 6.65
CA VAL A 179 10.04 44.81 5.78
C VAL A 179 9.36 46.03 6.40
N LEU A 180 8.12 45.89 6.87
CA LEU A 180 7.40 46.98 7.53
C LEU A 180 8.13 47.51 8.77
N ASP A 181 8.66 46.62 9.61
CA ASP A 181 9.43 47.04 10.79
C ASP A 181 10.72 47.75 10.43
N TRP A 182 11.39 47.30 9.37
CA TRP A 182 12.57 47.96 8.83
C TRP A 182 12.24 49.37 8.33
N ASP A 183 11.18 49.52 7.52
CA ASP A 183 10.75 50.79 6.97
C ASP A 183 10.34 51.80 8.06
N LEU A 184 9.69 51.30 9.12
CA LEU A 184 9.29 52.09 10.29
C LEU A 184 10.44 52.32 11.29
N LYS A 185 11.61 51.69 11.08
CA LYS A 185 12.76 51.72 12.00
C LYS A 185 12.39 51.28 13.42
N ASN A 186 11.51 50.28 13.52
CA ASN A 186 11.15 49.72 14.80
C ASN A 186 12.33 48.91 15.36
N GLU A 187 12.83 49.28 16.53
CA GLU A 187 13.80 48.47 17.28
C GLU A 187 13.11 47.20 17.79
N ARG A 188 13.78 46.05 17.66
CA ARG A 188 13.24 44.75 18.05
C ARG A 188 13.97 44.21 19.27
N ASP A 189 13.29 44.22 20.41
CA ASP A 189 13.87 43.75 21.67
C ASP A 189 13.81 42.22 21.81
N PHE A 190 12.79 41.56 21.25
CA PHE A 190 12.58 40.11 21.33
C PHE A 190 11.79 39.63 20.12
N ALA A 191 12.39 38.78 19.27
CA ALA A 191 11.68 38.15 18.17
C ALA A 191 11.87 36.62 18.23
N ASP A 192 10.79 35.88 17.97
CA ASP A 192 10.85 34.44 17.81
C ASP A 192 11.74 34.06 16.61
N GLY A 193 12.44 32.94 16.70
CA GLY A 193 13.39 32.47 15.66
C GLY A 193 12.89 32.64 14.21
N PRO A 194 11.64 32.27 13.88
CA PRO A 194 11.09 32.47 12.55
C PRO A 194 11.07 33.91 12.03
N LEU A 195 10.80 34.88 12.90
CA LEU A 195 10.73 36.29 12.52
C LEU A 195 12.12 36.93 12.46
N VAL A 196 13.05 36.48 13.32
CA VAL A 196 14.46 36.87 13.27
C VAL A 196 15.07 36.48 11.94
N GLU A 197 14.86 35.23 11.50
CA GLU A 197 15.34 34.75 10.20
C GLU A 197 14.84 35.64 9.05
N MET A 198 13.57 36.06 9.08
CA MET A 198 13.02 36.95 8.05
C MET A 198 13.61 38.36 8.13
N ALA A 199 13.88 38.87 9.34
CA ALA A 199 14.53 40.16 9.53
C ALA A 199 15.95 40.17 8.96
N GLU A 200 16.73 39.12 9.23
CA GLU A 200 18.08 38.95 8.68
C GLU A 200 18.05 38.92 7.15
N LYS A 201 17.05 38.25 6.55
CA LYS A 201 16.85 38.27 5.09
C LYS A 201 16.58 39.68 4.57
N VAL A 202 15.72 40.45 5.23
CA VAL A 202 15.45 41.86 4.85
C VAL A 202 16.70 42.71 4.92
N VAL A 203 17.47 42.63 6.02
CA VAL A 203 18.73 43.35 6.19
C VAL A 203 19.73 43.00 5.09
N ASN A 204 19.87 41.70 4.81
CA ASN A 204 20.77 41.20 3.77
C ASN A 204 20.35 41.66 2.36
N LEU A 205 19.05 41.68 2.04
CA LEU A 205 18.55 42.18 0.77
C LEU A 205 18.79 43.69 0.64
N TYR A 206 18.42 44.46 1.67
CA TYR A 206 18.59 45.91 1.67
C TYR A 206 20.05 46.32 1.50
N SER A 207 20.99 45.62 2.17
CA SER A 207 22.43 45.87 2.04
C SER A 207 22.96 45.73 0.60
N LYS A 208 22.24 45.02 -0.27
CA LYS A 208 22.63 44.76 -1.67
C LYS A 208 21.90 45.66 -2.67
N SER A 209 20.67 46.09 -2.39
CA SER A 209 19.81 46.78 -3.37
C SER A 209 19.28 48.16 -2.94
N GLU A 210 19.67 48.67 -1.76
CA GLU A 210 19.21 49.96 -1.18
C GLU A 210 17.67 50.10 -1.04
N SER A 211 16.93 49.02 -1.29
CA SER A 211 15.49 48.90 -1.19
C SER A 211 15.12 47.45 -0.89
N ALA A 212 14.17 47.24 0.01
CA ALA A 212 13.61 45.92 0.29
C ALA A 212 12.31 45.74 -0.52
N THR A 213 12.14 44.59 -1.16
CA THR A 213 10.86 44.28 -1.83
C THR A 213 9.80 43.96 -0.78
N ALA A 214 8.55 44.35 -1.03
CA ALA A 214 7.45 44.04 -0.12
C ALA A 214 7.12 42.54 -0.03
N LYS A 215 7.61 41.70 -0.96
CA LYS A 215 7.35 40.27 -1.00
C LYS A 215 8.65 39.48 -0.90
N LEU A 216 8.52 38.29 -0.31
CA LEU A 216 9.62 37.33 -0.18
C LEU A 216 9.93 36.73 -1.56
N ARG A 217 11.21 36.68 -1.95
CA ARG A 217 11.62 36.09 -3.22
C ARG A 217 11.85 34.59 -3.08
N MET A 218 11.31 33.80 -4.01
CA MET A 218 11.51 32.36 -4.05
C MET A 218 12.97 31.93 -4.32
N ALA A 219 13.84 32.78 -4.87
CA ALA A 219 15.25 32.40 -5.05
C ALA A 219 15.96 32.05 -3.73
N ASP A 220 15.43 32.53 -2.60
CA ASP A 220 15.92 32.25 -1.25
C ASP A 220 15.33 30.96 -0.65
N LEU A 221 14.43 30.28 -1.37
CA LEU A 221 13.69 29.10 -0.95
C LEU A 221 13.73 28.05 -2.08
N SER A 222 14.38 26.93 -1.81
CA SER A 222 14.93 26.01 -2.81
C SER A 222 13.99 25.48 -3.89
N GLU A 223 12.66 25.57 -3.77
CA GLU A 223 11.67 25.42 -4.85
C GLU A 223 10.23 25.67 -4.33
N LEU A 224 9.24 25.82 -5.23
CA LEU A 224 7.82 25.80 -4.84
C LEU A 224 7.41 24.38 -4.40
N PRO A 225 6.57 24.23 -3.36
CA PRO A 225 6.14 22.91 -2.89
C PRO A 225 5.45 22.10 -4.00
N ARG A 226 5.76 20.81 -4.10
CA ARG A 226 5.13 19.87 -5.06
C ARG A 226 4.44 18.69 -4.38
N GLU A 227 3.68 17.94 -5.17
CA GLU A 227 3.16 16.63 -4.75
C GLU A 227 4.30 15.62 -4.44
N GLY A 228 4.09 14.76 -3.44
CA GLY A 228 4.98 13.63 -3.13
C GLY A 228 6.19 13.97 -2.26
N GLU A 229 6.29 15.23 -1.89
CA GLU A 229 7.35 15.79 -1.07
C GLU A 229 7.13 15.39 0.41
N VAL A 230 8.17 14.83 1.06
CA VAL A 230 8.11 14.34 2.45
C VAL A 230 7.76 15.47 3.42
N GLY A 231 6.85 15.24 4.36
CA GLY A 231 6.45 16.20 5.39
C GLY A 231 6.11 15.52 6.72
N ASP A 232 5.54 16.28 7.65
CA ASP A 232 5.27 15.84 9.03
C ASP A 232 4.33 14.62 9.11
N PHE A 233 3.50 14.39 8.08
CA PHE A 233 2.61 13.24 8.00
C PHE A 233 3.22 12.02 7.30
N THR A 234 4.43 12.14 6.74
CA THR A 234 5.14 11.00 6.16
C THR A 234 5.90 10.27 7.26
N LEU A 235 5.60 8.99 7.49
CA LEU A 235 6.35 8.17 8.45
C LEU A 235 7.83 8.11 8.03
N PRO A 236 8.78 8.53 8.88
CA PRO A 236 10.19 8.42 8.56
C PRO A 236 10.57 6.94 8.53
N SER A 237 10.95 6.43 7.37
CA SER A 237 11.33 5.03 7.16
C SER A 237 12.69 4.65 7.78
N GLY A 238 13.28 5.47 8.65
CA GLY A 238 14.63 5.21 9.15
C GLY A 238 15.21 6.02 10.32
N SER A 239 14.48 6.89 11.01
CA SER A 239 15.08 7.64 12.15
C SER A 239 14.91 6.89 13.47
N LYS A 240 15.68 5.83 13.67
CA LYS A 240 16.11 5.41 15.01
C LYS A 240 17.29 6.31 15.39
N GLY A 241 17.07 7.29 16.24
CA GLY A 241 18.15 8.15 16.74
C GLY A 241 17.61 9.27 17.60
N ASP A 242 17.60 9.01 18.91
CA ASP A 242 17.87 9.95 20.00
C ASP A 242 17.38 11.39 19.83
N ALA A 243 16.15 11.64 20.29
CA ALA A 243 15.77 12.95 20.80
C ALA A 243 14.93 12.74 22.06
N GLU A 244 15.58 12.79 23.21
CA GLU A 244 14.94 12.89 24.51
C GLU A 244 14.12 14.20 24.57
N GLY A 245 12.83 14.09 24.87
CA GLY A 245 12.15 14.99 25.82
C GLY A 245 11.62 16.36 25.36
N GLU A 246 12.04 16.95 24.24
CA GLU A 246 11.44 18.22 23.77
C GLU A 246 10.43 18.00 22.64
N LEU A 247 9.17 18.37 22.90
CA LEU A 247 8.11 18.48 21.89
C LEU A 247 8.47 19.61 20.91
N LEU A 248 9.34 19.32 19.95
CA LEU A 248 9.71 20.24 18.87
C LEU A 248 8.47 20.52 18.03
N LEU A 249 8.04 21.78 18.00
CA LEU A 249 6.95 22.23 17.14
C LEU A 249 7.33 22.00 15.68
N SER A 250 6.36 21.56 14.89
CA SER A 250 6.56 21.42 13.45
C SER A 250 6.81 22.77 12.78
N PRO A 251 7.46 22.84 11.60
CA PRO A 251 7.74 24.10 10.92
C PRO A 251 6.48 24.96 10.71
N LEU A 252 5.36 24.33 10.36
CA LEU A 252 4.08 25.01 10.23
C LEU A 252 3.62 25.61 11.57
N GLN A 253 3.66 24.81 12.63
CA GLN A 253 3.23 25.23 13.96
C GLN A 253 4.08 26.39 14.48
N SER A 254 5.41 26.31 14.32
CA SER A 254 6.35 27.35 14.71
C SER A 254 6.07 28.67 13.96
N ARG A 255 5.88 28.63 12.64
CA ARG A 255 5.54 29.81 11.83
C ARG A 255 4.18 30.39 12.19
N LEU A 256 3.17 29.54 12.40
CA LEU A 256 1.82 29.98 12.75
C LEU A 256 1.81 30.71 14.09
N VAL A 257 2.49 30.18 15.10
CA VAL A 257 2.62 30.83 16.41
C VAL A 257 3.29 32.20 16.28
N ALA A 258 4.36 32.30 15.49
CA ALA A 258 5.04 33.57 15.24
C ALA A 258 4.10 34.59 14.55
N VAL A 259 3.38 34.17 13.51
CA VAL A 259 2.42 35.05 12.79
C VAL A 259 1.31 35.54 13.73
N LEU A 260 0.72 34.67 14.55
CA LEU A 260 -0.34 35.06 15.48
C LEU A 260 0.15 36.07 16.54
N ARG A 261 1.39 35.92 17.03
CA ARG A 261 2.02 36.88 17.94
C ARG A 261 2.22 38.24 17.26
N GLU A 262 2.73 38.24 16.04
CA GLU A 262 2.94 39.47 15.26
C GLU A 262 1.64 40.16 14.87
N MET A 263 0.59 39.40 14.51
CA MET A 263 -0.74 39.97 14.28
C MET A 263 -1.28 40.68 15.52
N ARG A 264 -1.07 40.10 16.72
CA ARG A 264 -1.46 40.73 17.98
C ARG A 264 -0.63 41.97 18.28
N SER A 265 0.66 41.97 17.95
CA SER A 265 1.55 43.13 18.07
C SER A 265 1.10 44.27 17.14
N LEU A 266 0.82 43.96 15.87
CA LEU A 266 0.29 44.90 14.88
C LEU A 266 -1.07 45.48 15.28
N ASP A 267 -2.00 44.65 15.78
CA ASP A 267 -3.30 45.13 16.27
C ASP A 267 -3.11 46.14 17.41
N LYS A 268 -2.25 45.83 18.39
CA LYS A 268 -1.88 46.79 19.44
C LYS A 268 -1.31 48.08 18.85
N GLY A 269 -0.32 48.00 17.95
CA GLY A 269 0.27 49.17 17.30
C GLY A 269 -0.76 50.03 16.56
N SER A 270 -1.65 49.39 15.79
CA SER A 270 -2.70 50.08 15.04
C SER A 270 -3.68 50.84 15.95
N ARG A 271 -4.02 50.29 17.12
CA ARG A 271 -4.87 50.96 18.10
C ARG A 271 -4.17 52.17 18.72
N HIS A 272 -2.88 52.06 19.01
CA HIS A 272 -2.09 53.19 19.52
C HIS A 272 -1.94 54.30 18.46
N MET A 273 -1.73 53.96 17.19
CA MET A 273 -1.69 54.94 16.11
C MET A 273 -3.03 55.66 15.92
N LYS A 274 -4.16 54.93 15.92
CA LYS A 274 -5.50 55.52 15.86
C LYS A 274 -5.81 56.41 17.06
N PHE A 275 -5.27 56.09 18.23
CA PHE A 275 -5.40 56.93 19.42
C PHE A 275 -4.52 58.18 19.31
N ALA A 276 -3.26 58.05 18.89
CA ALA A 276 -2.34 59.16 18.67
C ALA A 276 -2.83 60.13 17.59
N GLU A 277 -3.45 59.62 16.53
CA GLU A 277 -4.09 60.42 15.47
C GLU A 277 -5.24 61.27 16.05
N LYS A 278 -6.07 60.70 16.94
CA LYS A 278 -7.13 61.47 17.64
C LYS A 278 -6.56 62.52 18.61
N VAL A 279 -5.46 62.22 19.30
CA VAL A 279 -4.80 63.14 20.23
C VAL A 279 -4.09 64.29 19.49
N LEU A 280 -3.50 64.04 18.33
CA LEU A 280 -2.87 65.07 17.49
C LEU A 280 -3.89 66.01 16.83
N VAL A 281 -5.10 65.52 16.53
CA VAL A 281 -6.20 66.36 16.00
C VAL A 281 -6.76 67.31 17.07
N ASP A 282 -6.82 66.90 18.34
CA ASP A 282 -7.26 67.76 19.44
C ASP A 282 -6.25 68.86 19.81
N MET A 283 -4.95 68.65 19.56
CA MET A 283 -3.91 69.67 19.73
C MET A 283 -3.96 70.77 18.67
N ARG A 284 -4.47 70.48 17.46
CA ARG A 284 -4.56 71.47 16.36
C ARG A 284 -5.71 72.46 16.54
N ASN A 285 -6.66 72.17 17.43
CA ASN A 285 -7.86 73.00 17.67
C ASN A 285 -7.84 73.76 19.02
N LYS A 286 -6.70 73.80 19.73
CA LYS A 286 -6.55 74.63 20.94
C LYS A 286 -5.22 75.37 20.95
N SER A 287 -5.18 76.52 20.26
CA SER A 287 -4.29 77.61 20.64
C SER A 287 -4.92 78.98 20.38
N THR A 288 -6.02 79.25 21.07
CA THR A 288 -6.38 80.62 21.45
C THR A 288 -5.49 81.07 22.60
N THR A 289 -4.24 81.41 22.31
CA THR A 289 -3.47 82.43 23.05
C THR A 289 -2.16 82.69 22.31
N GLY A 290 -2.04 83.89 21.75
CA GLY A 290 -0.86 84.34 21.04
C GLY A 290 0.38 84.38 21.95
N LYS A 291 1.37 83.57 21.58
CA LYS A 291 2.81 83.87 21.73
C LYS A 291 3.58 82.88 20.84
N ASP A 292 4.15 83.40 19.76
CA ASP A 292 4.99 82.66 18.80
C ASP A 292 6.28 82.14 19.45
N CYS A 293 6.22 80.99 20.12
CA CYS A 293 7.42 80.23 20.53
C CYS A 293 8.01 79.41 19.36
N ALA A 294 7.18 78.94 18.44
CA ALA A 294 7.61 78.07 17.33
C ALA A 294 8.54 78.79 16.31
N VAL A 295 8.40 80.12 16.18
CA VAL A 295 9.23 80.92 15.28
C VAL A 295 10.65 81.04 15.82
N GLU A 296 10.84 81.17 17.14
CA GLU A 296 12.19 81.26 17.72
C GLU A 296 12.90 79.92 17.82
N ASP A 297 12.17 78.82 18.01
CA ASP A 297 12.75 77.48 17.93
C ASP A 297 13.25 77.18 16.49
N LEU A 298 12.51 77.61 15.47
CA LEU A 298 12.93 77.51 14.06
C LEU A 298 14.16 78.37 13.74
N ARG A 299 14.25 79.59 14.30
CA ARG A 299 15.45 80.43 14.14
C ARG A 299 16.68 79.81 14.81
N GLN A 300 16.51 79.18 15.97
CA GLN A 300 17.60 78.51 16.67
C GLN A 300 18.10 77.26 15.94
N GLU A 301 17.20 76.46 15.34
CA GLU A 301 17.58 75.32 14.50
C GLU A 301 18.24 75.77 13.18
N LEU A 302 17.79 76.87 12.57
CA LEU A 302 18.44 77.43 11.39
C LEU A 302 19.87 77.88 11.69
N ALA A 303 20.11 78.53 12.83
CA ALA A 303 21.45 78.94 13.26
C ALA A 303 22.37 77.74 13.51
N LYS A 304 21.88 76.66 14.13
CA LYS A 304 22.62 75.40 14.28
C LYS A 304 22.94 74.76 12.92
N GLY A 305 22.01 74.82 11.97
CA GLY A 305 22.20 74.34 10.60
C GLY A 305 23.33 75.07 9.87
N ILE A 306 23.36 76.41 9.99
CA ILE A 306 24.41 77.26 9.40
C ILE A 306 25.78 76.93 10.02
N ASP A 307 25.87 76.82 11.34
CA ASP A 307 27.12 76.45 12.04
C ASP A 307 27.64 75.06 11.64
N LYS A 308 26.73 74.10 11.42
CA LYS A 308 27.09 72.76 10.96
C LYS A 308 27.61 72.79 9.53
N TYR A 309 27.02 73.60 8.67
CA TYR A 309 27.45 73.79 7.28
C TYR A 309 28.87 74.40 7.21
N ASP A 310 29.14 75.42 8.02
CA ASP A 310 30.45 76.07 8.09
C ASP A 310 31.55 75.13 8.61
N LYS A 311 31.23 74.29 9.61
CA LYS A 311 32.15 73.25 10.11
C LYS A 311 32.47 72.22 9.03
N LEU A 312 31.46 71.74 8.31
CA LEU A 312 31.63 70.81 7.18
C LEU A 312 32.44 71.44 6.04
N HIS A 313 32.18 72.71 5.71
CA HIS A 313 32.94 73.41 4.67
C HIS A 313 34.42 73.59 5.06
N LYS A 314 34.70 73.92 6.33
CA LYS A 314 36.08 74.00 6.85
C LYS A 314 36.78 72.64 6.82
N ALA A 315 36.10 71.58 7.23
CA ALA A 315 36.61 70.21 7.16
C ALA A 315 36.91 69.76 5.72
N LEU A 316 36.04 70.11 4.76
CA LEU A 316 36.21 69.78 3.35
C LEU A 316 37.39 70.55 2.72
N LYS A 317 37.56 71.83 3.07
CA LYS A 317 38.75 72.62 2.67
C LYS A 317 40.05 72.05 3.26
N ALA A 318 40.04 71.65 4.54
CA ALA A 318 41.18 71.05 5.21
C ALA A 318 41.55 69.68 4.62
N SER A 319 40.56 68.83 4.33
CA SER A 319 40.76 67.54 3.65
C SER A 319 41.39 67.72 2.26
N ARG A 320 40.91 68.70 1.49
CA ARG A 320 41.45 69.04 0.16
C ARG A 320 42.90 69.54 0.20
N HIS A 321 43.32 70.21 1.27
CA HIS A 321 44.71 70.63 1.48
C HIS A 321 45.61 69.51 2.02
N SER A 322 45.07 68.60 2.84
CA SER A 322 45.84 67.50 3.44
C SER A 322 46.22 66.39 2.47
N MET A 323 45.40 66.16 1.44
CA MET A 323 45.61 65.07 0.47
C MET A 323 46.42 65.48 -0.76
N GLY A 324 46.52 66.78 -1.05
CA GLY A 324 47.13 67.29 -2.28
C GLY A 324 46.36 66.86 -3.54
N THR A 325 46.43 67.65 -4.61
CA THR A 325 45.77 67.30 -5.89
C THR A 325 46.28 65.97 -6.47
N GLY A 326 47.55 65.63 -6.27
CA GLY A 326 48.13 64.37 -6.75
C GLY A 326 47.79 63.13 -5.90
N GLY A 327 47.40 63.27 -4.63
CA GLY A 327 47.04 62.13 -3.78
C GLY A 327 45.66 61.54 -4.12
N MET A 328 44.71 62.38 -4.55
CA MET A 328 43.42 61.92 -5.04
C MET A 328 43.53 61.25 -6.41
N GLU A 329 44.39 61.75 -7.31
CA GLU A 329 44.64 61.13 -8.62
C GLU A 329 45.23 59.72 -8.49
N LEU A 330 46.22 59.54 -7.61
CA LEU A 330 46.87 58.24 -7.38
C LEU A 330 45.91 57.23 -6.70
N ALA A 331 45.01 57.72 -5.85
CA ALA A 331 43.93 56.89 -5.28
C ALA A 331 42.88 56.52 -6.35
N ALA A 332 42.54 57.43 -7.26
CA ALA A 332 41.63 57.18 -8.37
C ALA A 332 42.20 56.16 -9.35
N GLU A 333 43.49 56.24 -9.71
CA GLU A 333 44.17 55.24 -10.54
C GLU A 333 44.18 53.85 -9.89
N LYS A 334 44.50 53.75 -8.59
CA LYS A 334 44.41 52.48 -7.85
C LYS A 334 42.99 51.90 -7.83
N LEU A 335 41.98 52.74 -7.72
CA LEU A 335 40.58 52.30 -7.77
C LEU A 335 40.20 51.85 -9.18
N LEU A 336 40.61 52.57 -10.22
CA LEU A 336 40.40 52.19 -11.62
C LEU A 336 41.07 50.83 -11.94
N GLN A 337 42.29 50.61 -11.46
CA GLN A 337 42.98 49.33 -11.64
C GLN A 337 42.24 48.18 -10.94
N LYS A 338 41.77 48.39 -9.70
CA LYS A 338 40.94 47.40 -8.98
C LYS A 338 39.61 47.13 -9.67
N VAL A 339 38.99 48.15 -10.28
CA VAL A 339 37.76 47.99 -11.06
C VAL A 339 38.03 47.13 -12.29
N SER A 340 39.11 47.42 -13.03
CA SER A 340 39.54 46.63 -14.19
C SER A 340 39.81 45.15 -13.85
N GLU A 341 40.52 44.87 -12.75
CA GLU A 341 40.78 43.50 -12.30
C GLU A 341 39.49 42.76 -11.93
N ARG A 342 38.56 43.45 -11.26
CA ARG A 342 37.25 42.89 -10.92
C ARG A 342 36.39 42.61 -12.15
N GLU A 343 36.40 43.51 -13.14
CA GLU A 343 35.70 43.29 -14.41
C GLU A 343 36.22 42.06 -15.15
N GLN A 344 37.53 41.83 -15.14
CA GLN A 344 38.13 40.65 -15.76
C GLN A 344 37.70 39.37 -15.03
N THR A 345 37.72 39.39 -13.68
CA THR A 345 37.23 38.26 -12.87
C THR A 345 35.74 37.98 -13.11
N ILE A 346 34.92 39.03 -13.28
CA ILE A 346 33.50 38.89 -13.60
C ILE A 346 33.32 38.23 -14.97
N LYS A 347 34.09 38.62 -15.99
CA LYS A 347 34.05 37.99 -17.32
C LYS A 347 34.39 36.50 -17.26
N GLU A 348 35.40 36.11 -16.48
CA GLU A 348 35.78 34.70 -16.28
C GLU A 348 34.69 33.91 -15.54
N LYS A 349 34.02 34.52 -14.56
CA LYS A 349 32.88 33.89 -13.88
C LYS A 349 31.70 33.71 -14.82
N ILE A 350 31.40 34.69 -15.67
CA ILE A 350 30.32 34.60 -16.67
C ILE A 350 30.57 33.45 -17.66
N THR A 351 31.79 33.29 -18.17
CA THR A 351 32.10 32.18 -19.09
C THR A 351 31.99 30.82 -18.40
N THR A 352 32.37 30.74 -17.12
CA THR A 352 32.20 29.52 -16.32
C THR A 352 30.72 29.19 -16.10
N ILE A 353 29.89 30.21 -15.82
CA ILE A 353 28.44 30.05 -15.69
C ILE A 353 27.84 29.50 -17.00
N HIS A 354 28.17 30.07 -18.16
CA HIS A 354 27.66 29.56 -19.44
C HIS A 354 28.06 28.10 -19.71
N LYS A 355 29.27 27.66 -19.31
CA LYS A 355 29.68 26.26 -19.42
C LYS A 355 28.82 25.36 -18.53
N LEU A 356 28.65 25.74 -17.26
CA LEU A 356 27.84 24.99 -16.30
C LEU A 356 26.35 24.93 -16.72
N GLU A 357 25.83 25.98 -17.35
CA GLU A 357 24.49 25.98 -17.93
C GLU A 357 24.37 24.99 -19.09
N GLY A 358 25.38 24.91 -19.96
CA GLY A 358 25.45 23.91 -21.03
C GLY A 358 25.46 22.48 -20.49
N ASP A 359 26.29 22.22 -19.48
CA ASP A 359 26.36 20.91 -18.81
C ASP A 359 25.04 20.56 -18.12
N TRP A 360 24.42 21.52 -17.44
CA TRP A 360 23.11 21.35 -16.80
C TRP A 360 22.00 21.03 -17.83
N GLN A 361 22.01 21.70 -18.99
CA GLN A 361 21.07 21.39 -20.07
C GLN A 361 21.30 19.97 -20.60
N SER A 362 22.56 19.57 -20.82
CA SER A 362 22.92 18.20 -21.23
C SER A 362 22.40 17.17 -20.23
N LEU A 363 22.68 17.36 -18.93
CA LEU A 363 22.23 16.46 -17.87
C LEU A 363 20.71 16.36 -17.80
N LYS A 364 20.02 17.47 -18.05
CA LYS A 364 18.54 17.50 -18.10
C LYS A 364 17.99 16.69 -19.26
N TYR A 365 18.62 16.73 -20.43
CA TYR A 365 18.26 15.87 -21.56
C TYR A 365 18.50 14.39 -21.24
N ASP A 366 19.63 14.06 -20.62
CA ASP A 366 19.96 12.70 -20.20
C ASP A 366 18.95 12.16 -19.17
N LEU A 367 18.57 12.97 -18.18
CA LEU A 367 17.54 12.62 -17.20
C LEU A 367 16.19 12.31 -17.87
N ILE A 368 15.78 13.13 -18.86
CA ILE A 368 14.54 12.91 -19.60
C ILE A 368 14.60 11.61 -20.39
N ASN A 369 15.74 11.33 -21.05
CA ASN A 369 15.95 10.09 -21.79
C ASN A 369 15.92 8.86 -20.87
N GLN A 370 16.63 8.90 -19.74
CA GLN A 370 16.60 7.83 -18.74
C GLN A 370 15.20 7.58 -18.17
N LYS A 371 14.40 8.64 -17.95
CA LYS A 371 13.01 8.49 -17.52
C LYS A 371 12.15 7.79 -18.58
N ARG A 372 12.36 8.09 -19.86
CA ARG A 372 11.66 7.40 -20.97
C ARG A 372 12.06 5.93 -21.02
N GLU A 373 13.35 5.62 -21.01
CA GLU A 373 13.85 4.24 -21.01
C GLU A 373 13.33 3.44 -19.80
N LYS A 374 13.34 4.05 -18.60
CA LYS A 374 12.77 3.44 -17.40
C LYS A 374 11.29 3.09 -17.59
N ASN A 375 10.50 4.00 -18.16
CA ASN A 375 9.08 3.78 -18.41
C ASN A 375 8.86 2.65 -19.44
N GLU A 376 9.64 2.63 -20.52
CA GLU A 376 9.57 1.56 -21.53
C GLU A 376 9.93 0.19 -20.94
N LEU A 377 10.97 0.12 -20.11
CA LEU A 377 11.34 -1.10 -19.40
C LEU A 377 10.26 -1.53 -18.40
N GLN A 378 9.66 -0.59 -17.69
CA GLN A 378 8.58 -0.87 -16.73
C GLN A 378 7.31 -1.38 -17.43
N GLU A 379 6.97 -0.82 -18.59
CA GLU A 379 5.89 -1.35 -19.44
C GLU A 379 6.20 -2.75 -19.95
N LYS A 380 7.44 -3.02 -20.36
CA LYS A 380 7.88 -4.34 -20.80
C LYS A 380 7.80 -5.36 -19.67
N ILE A 381 8.23 -5.00 -18.46
CA ILE A 381 8.09 -5.83 -17.26
C ILE A 381 6.61 -6.10 -16.96
N THR A 382 5.77 -5.08 -17.05
CA THR A 382 4.32 -5.21 -16.79
C THR A 382 3.65 -6.13 -17.81
N ARG A 383 4.01 -6.01 -19.10
CA ARG A 383 3.54 -6.91 -20.17
C ARG A 383 3.99 -8.35 -19.92
N MET A 384 5.30 -8.56 -19.71
CA MET A 384 5.83 -9.90 -19.41
C MET A 384 5.21 -10.50 -18.15
N SER A 385 4.95 -9.71 -17.11
CA SER A 385 4.29 -10.19 -15.90
C SER A 385 2.84 -10.58 -16.17
N LYS A 386 2.09 -9.80 -16.96
CA LYS A 386 0.70 -10.11 -17.33
C LYS A 386 0.59 -11.38 -18.17
N GLU A 387 1.57 -11.62 -19.03
CA GLU A 387 1.60 -12.81 -19.91
C GLU A 387 2.13 -14.05 -19.18
N ASN A 388 3.24 -13.92 -18.45
CA ASN A 388 3.96 -15.08 -17.90
C ASN A 388 3.40 -15.56 -16.56
N VAL A 389 2.92 -14.67 -15.68
CA VAL A 389 2.42 -15.08 -14.34
C VAL A 389 1.22 -16.03 -14.44
N PRO A 390 0.20 -15.79 -15.29
CA PRO A 390 -0.91 -16.73 -15.44
C PRO A 390 -0.47 -18.08 -16.03
N VAL A 391 0.53 -18.08 -16.91
CA VAL A 391 1.08 -19.32 -17.49
C VAL A 391 1.81 -20.13 -16.42
N LEU A 392 2.64 -19.49 -15.61
CA LEU A 392 3.33 -20.13 -14.48
C LEU A 392 2.34 -20.69 -13.46
N GLU A 393 1.26 -19.96 -13.14
CA GLU A 393 0.25 -20.43 -12.21
C GLU A 393 -0.53 -21.63 -12.77
N LYS A 394 -0.84 -21.63 -14.07
CA LYS A 394 -1.41 -22.81 -14.75
C LYS A 394 -0.46 -24.01 -14.72
N MET A 395 0.83 -23.78 -14.96
CA MET A 395 1.84 -24.84 -14.92
C MET A 395 1.99 -25.44 -13.52
N LYS A 396 1.97 -24.59 -12.48
CA LYS A 396 1.94 -25.01 -11.08
C LYS A 396 0.71 -25.84 -10.74
N GLN A 397 -0.48 -25.46 -11.23
CA GLN A 397 -1.70 -26.24 -11.04
C GLN A 397 -1.63 -27.61 -11.74
N LEU A 398 -1.10 -27.66 -12.96
CA LEU A 398 -0.91 -28.92 -13.70
C LEU A 398 0.09 -29.83 -12.99
N LEU A 399 1.20 -29.28 -12.48
CA LEU A 399 2.18 -30.01 -11.68
C LEU A 399 1.56 -30.55 -10.38
N GLY A 400 0.72 -29.75 -9.69
CA GLY A 400 -0.01 -30.21 -8.51
C GLY A 400 -0.93 -31.40 -8.82
N LYS A 401 -1.73 -31.31 -9.88
CA LYS A 401 -2.60 -32.42 -10.32
C LYS A 401 -1.81 -33.66 -10.74
N SER A 402 -0.68 -33.47 -11.43
CA SER A 402 0.20 -34.56 -11.81
C SER A 402 0.81 -35.24 -10.58
N HIS A 403 1.21 -34.47 -9.58
CA HIS A 403 1.73 -35.00 -8.31
C HIS A 403 0.66 -35.82 -7.58
N GLU A 404 -0.57 -35.29 -7.43
CA GLU A 404 -1.68 -36.06 -6.84
C GLU A 404 -1.99 -37.35 -7.61
N ALA A 405 -1.88 -37.33 -8.95
CA ALA A 405 -2.08 -38.52 -9.77
C ALA A 405 -0.99 -39.56 -9.51
N VAL A 406 0.27 -39.13 -9.38
CA VAL A 406 1.38 -40.01 -9.00
C VAL A 406 1.18 -40.58 -7.61
N GLU A 407 0.77 -39.78 -6.62
CA GLU A 407 0.47 -40.28 -5.27
C GLU A 407 -0.65 -41.33 -5.28
N ARG A 408 -1.72 -41.12 -6.05
CA ARG A 408 -2.78 -42.12 -6.24
C ARG A 408 -2.23 -43.41 -6.86
N LEU A 409 -1.43 -43.32 -7.91
CA LEU A 409 -0.81 -44.49 -8.53
C LEU A 409 0.13 -45.24 -7.58
N VAL A 410 0.88 -44.53 -6.74
CA VAL A 410 1.72 -45.13 -5.70
C VAL A 410 0.86 -45.89 -4.67
N SER A 411 -0.25 -45.28 -4.23
CA SER A 411 -1.22 -45.92 -3.32
C SER A 411 -1.83 -47.17 -3.96
N ASP A 412 -2.30 -47.09 -5.20
CA ASP A 412 -2.90 -48.20 -5.93
C ASP A 412 -1.89 -49.35 -6.13
N THR A 413 -0.64 -49.01 -6.44
CA THR A 413 0.45 -50.00 -6.56
C THR A 413 0.72 -50.70 -5.23
N ALA A 414 0.66 -49.98 -4.11
CA ALA A 414 0.82 -50.58 -2.78
C ALA A 414 -0.33 -51.55 -2.46
N VAL A 415 -1.57 -51.18 -2.79
CA VAL A 415 -2.75 -52.06 -2.62
C VAL A 415 -2.63 -53.31 -3.49
N LEU A 416 -2.29 -53.16 -4.78
CA LEU A 416 -2.10 -54.28 -5.70
C LEU A 416 -0.97 -55.20 -5.25
N SER A 417 0.16 -54.64 -4.83
CA SER A 417 1.27 -55.42 -4.27
C SER A 417 0.85 -56.22 -3.03
N GLY A 418 0.04 -55.62 -2.15
CA GLY A 418 -0.57 -56.30 -1.01
C GLY A 418 -1.48 -57.45 -1.42
N ALA A 419 -2.37 -57.22 -2.40
CA ALA A 419 -3.27 -58.24 -2.92
C ALA A 419 -2.52 -59.42 -3.57
N PHE A 420 -1.48 -59.15 -4.37
CA PHE A 420 -0.63 -60.19 -4.95
C PHE A 420 0.08 -61.01 -3.88
N ARG A 421 0.55 -60.37 -2.81
CA ARG A 421 1.18 -61.08 -1.69
C ARG A 421 0.19 -62.01 -1.00
N LEU A 422 -1.04 -61.55 -0.75
CA LEU A 422 -2.10 -62.38 -0.17
C LEU A 422 -2.45 -63.57 -1.08
N GLN A 423 -2.60 -63.33 -2.38
CA GLN A 423 -2.86 -64.41 -3.34
C GLN A 423 -1.71 -65.42 -3.41
N MET A 424 -0.45 -64.97 -3.36
CA MET A 424 0.70 -65.87 -3.27
C MET A 424 0.68 -66.72 -2.00
N MET A 425 0.33 -66.13 -0.85
CA MET A 425 0.22 -66.86 0.42
C MET A 425 -0.91 -67.90 0.36
N GLU A 426 -2.05 -67.54 -0.21
CA GLU A 426 -3.18 -68.46 -0.39
C GLU A 426 -2.84 -69.60 -1.36
N ASN A 427 -2.20 -69.31 -2.49
CA ASN A 427 -1.74 -70.34 -3.42
C ASN A 427 -0.76 -71.31 -2.77
N LYS A 428 0.16 -70.81 -1.91
CA LYS A 428 1.06 -71.68 -1.12
C LYS A 428 0.28 -72.56 -0.14
N ARG A 429 -0.75 -72.00 0.51
CA ARG A 429 -1.62 -72.74 1.44
C ARG A 429 -2.36 -73.86 0.70
N VAL A 430 -3.00 -73.53 -0.43
CA VAL A 430 -3.73 -74.49 -1.27
C VAL A 430 -2.80 -75.57 -1.83
N ALA A 431 -1.58 -75.20 -2.25
CA ALA A 431 -0.58 -76.19 -2.69
C ALA A 431 -0.21 -77.17 -1.57
N ALA A 432 0.01 -76.68 -0.35
CA ALA A 432 0.28 -77.53 0.81
C ALA A 432 -0.92 -78.43 1.17
N GLU A 433 -2.15 -77.93 1.06
CA GLU A 433 -3.36 -78.76 1.22
C GLU A 433 -3.45 -79.86 0.16
N HIS A 434 -3.15 -79.54 -1.10
CA HIS A 434 -3.14 -80.51 -2.18
C HIS A 434 -2.06 -81.58 -1.97
N ASP A 435 -0.86 -81.21 -1.50
CA ASP A 435 0.20 -82.16 -1.16
C ASP A 435 -0.22 -83.09 0.00
N ASN A 436 -0.89 -82.55 1.03
CA ASN A 436 -1.45 -83.37 2.11
C ASN A 436 -2.50 -84.35 1.60
N ILE A 437 -3.44 -83.90 0.77
CA ILE A 437 -4.45 -84.76 0.14
C ILE A 437 -3.78 -85.84 -0.72
N ALA A 438 -2.76 -85.48 -1.49
CA ALA A 438 -2.01 -86.44 -2.30
C ALA A 438 -1.34 -87.53 -1.44
N GLN A 439 -0.76 -87.14 -0.28
CA GLN A 439 -0.22 -88.10 0.69
C GLN A 439 -1.30 -89.00 1.29
N GLU A 440 -2.46 -88.45 1.66
CA GLU A 440 -3.60 -89.24 2.16
C GLU A 440 -4.09 -90.23 1.10
N VAL A 441 -4.21 -89.81 -0.17
CA VAL A 441 -4.60 -90.68 -1.28
C VAL A 441 -3.58 -91.80 -1.49
N LEU A 442 -2.27 -91.51 -1.39
CA LEU A 442 -1.23 -92.54 -1.46
C LEU A 442 -1.32 -93.53 -0.30
N SER A 443 -1.59 -93.06 0.91
CA SER A 443 -1.83 -93.89 2.10
C SER A 443 -3.03 -94.82 1.89
N VAL A 444 -4.18 -94.29 1.45
CA VAL A 444 -5.39 -95.06 1.14
C VAL A 444 -5.15 -96.05 0.00
N GLN A 445 -4.44 -95.67 -1.05
CA GLN A 445 -4.07 -96.61 -2.13
C GLN A 445 -3.20 -97.76 -1.63
N THR A 446 -2.32 -97.50 -0.67
CA THR A 446 -1.45 -98.53 -0.07
C THR A 446 -2.30 -99.49 0.78
N GLN A 447 -3.16 -98.96 1.65
CA GLN A 447 -4.13 -99.75 2.42
C GLN A 447 -5.05 -100.59 1.51
N LEU A 448 -5.53 -100.01 0.40
CA LEU A 448 -6.37 -100.73 -0.56
C LEU A 448 -5.62 -101.87 -1.25
N LYS A 449 -4.33 -101.69 -1.58
CA LYS A 449 -3.48 -102.76 -2.13
C LYS A 449 -3.30 -103.89 -1.12
N GLU A 450 -3.00 -103.56 0.14
CA GLU A 450 -2.88 -104.53 1.23
C GLU A 450 -4.17 -105.31 1.45
N GLU A 451 -5.32 -104.63 1.51
CA GLU A 451 -6.64 -105.26 1.61
C GLU A 451 -6.94 -106.17 0.41
N ARG A 452 -6.58 -105.77 -0.82
CA ARG A 452 -6.71 -106.62 -2.01
C ARG A 452 -5.84 -107.87 -1.91
N HIS A 453 -4.59 -107.75 -1.43
CA HIS A 453 -3.73 -108.90 -1.19
C HIS A 453 -4.31 -109.83 -0.10
N MET A 454 -4.84 -109.26 0.98
CA MET A 454 -5.49 -110.00 2.06
C MET A 454 -6.77 -110.71 1.61
N ARG A 455 -7.61 -110.06 0.79
CA ARG A 455 -8.79 -110.68 0.19
C ARG A 455 -8.41 -111.83 -0.73
N LYS A 456 -7.41 -111.64 -1.59
CA LYS A 456 -6.90 -112.71 -2.46
C LYS A 456 -6.36 -113.90 -1.65
N ALA A 457 -5.60 -113.64 -0.58
CA ALA A 457 -5.13 -114.69 0.32
C ALA A 457 -6.29 -115.43 1.01
N LYS A 458 -7.34 -114.71 1.43
CA LYS A 458 -8.57 -115.31 1.98
C LYS A 458 -9.32 -116.15 0.94
N GLU A 459 -9.47 -115.66 -0.28
CA GLU A 459 -10.09 -116.41 -1.40
C GLU A 459 -9.31 -117.69 -1.71
N GLU A 460 -7.97 -117.63 -1.79
CA GLU A 460 -7.12 -118.80 -1.96
C GLU A 460 -7.25 -119.80 -0.79
N ALA A 461 -7.39 -119.31 0.44
CA ALA A 461 -7.63 -120.14 1.61
C ALA A 461 -9.03 -120.81 1.59
N VAL A 462 -10.06 -120.09 1.12
CA VAL A 462 -11.41 -120.64 0.92
C VAL A 462 -11.39 -121.71 -0.17
N GLN A 463 -10.78 -121.44 -1.33
CA GLN A 463 -10.64 -122.42 -2.41
C GLN A 463 -9.88 -123.68 -1.97
N LYS A 464 -8.82 -123.53 -1.17
CA LYS A 464 -8.12 -124.68 -0.56
C LYS A 464 -9.04 -125.48 0.35
N LYS A 465 -9.84 -124.83 1.20
CA LYS A 465 -10.83 -125.49 2.07
C LYS A 465 -11.92 -126.20 1.26
N GLU A 466 -12.45 -125.56 0.22
CA GLU A 466 -13.43 -126.16 -0.70
C GLU A 466 -12.84 -127.39 -1.42
N SER A 467 -11.61 -127.30 -1.91
CA SER A 467 -10.89 -128.43 -2.53
C SER A 467 -10.70 -129.59 -1.54
N LEU A 468 -10.33 -129.29 -0.29
CA LEU A 468 -10.22 -130.26 0.79
C LEU A 468 -11.58 -130.91 1.10
N TYR A 469 -12.64 -130.12 1.16
CA TYR A 469 -14.00 -130.60 1.38
C TYR A 469 -14.46 -131.51 0.23
N LEU A 470 -14.22 -131.14 -1.02
CA LEU A 470 -14.52 -131.94 -2.21
C LEU A 470 -13.70 -133.25 -2.24
N ARG A 471 -12.40 -133.21 -1.90
CA ARG A 471 -11.58 -134.43 -1.76
C ARG A 471 -12.09 -135.35 -0.65
N THR A 472 -12.51 -134.78 0.48
CA THR A 472 -13.07 -135.55 1.61
C THR A 472 -14.40 -136.18 1.24
N MET A 473 -15.25 -135.45 0.51
CA MET A 473 -16.50 -135.95 -0.06
C MET A 473 -16.25 -137.07 -1.08
N ALA A 474 -15.25 -136.93 -1.94
CA ALA A 474 -14.84 -137.96 -2.90
C ALA A 474 -14.28 -139.22 -2.21
N ALA A 475 -13.43 -139.05 -1.19
CA ALA A 475 -12.93 -140.15 -0.37
C ALA A 475 -14.06 -140.86 0.39
N ARG A 476 -15.05 -140.13 0.91
CA ARG A 476 -16.27 -140.71 1.50
C ARG A 476 -17.08 -141.52 0.49
N ARG A 477 -17.20 -141.09 -0.76
CA ARG A 477 -17.84 -141.88 -1.82
C ARG A 477 -17.05 -143.15 -2.13
N SER A 478 -15.73 -143.05 -2.25
CA SER A 478 -14.85 -144.19 -2.53
C SER A 478 -14.75 -145.23 -1.41
N ILE A 479 -15.10 -144.89 -0.17
CA ILE A 479 -15.20 -145.85 0.95
C ILE A 479 -16.58 -146.54 0.98
N HIS A 480 -17.59 -145.96 0.32
CA HIS A 480 -18.95 -146.48 0.25
C HIS A 480 -19.27 -147.27 -1.04
N GLU A 481 -18.35 -147.27 -2.00
CA GLU A 481 -18.27 -148.26 -3.10
C GLU A 481 -17.34 -149.40 -2.68
#